data_AF-A0A7S1CGN0-F1
#
_entry.id   AF-A0A7S1CGN0-F1
#
_cell.length_a   1.000
_cell.length_b   1.000
_cell.length_c   1.000
_cell.angle_alpha   90.00
_cell.angle_beta   90.00
_cell.angle_gamma   90.00
#
_symmetry.space_group_name_H-M   'P 1'
#
loop_
_entity.id
_entity.type
_entity.pdbx_description
1 polymer ?
#
loop_
_entity_poly.entity_id
_entity_poly.type
_entity_poly.pdbx_seq_one_letter_code
_entity_poly.pdbx_strand_id
1 'polypeptide(L)'
;SKIRPLQRRTGAKALADALEDARQADVSAKLIADAVTIRGGALAECKLAGYIHVCKSIALASHANDGDMKRLKSALDDANAMGGDQGLVDEAQALYTKLDCEISLLDYVRSSTQAHSHALKLIQDLLDATLAEDYEFPMERPEPIPGPDGELVPPPTKQQEALNALKAELDKLAEVVAAAPAAGADEERTVDANRLHAELSDYYTEAWGLEEERIEAEEKDRVKREKKLKKKNKKGKKKK
;
A
#
# COMPACT_ATOMS: atom_id res chain seq x y z
N SER A 1 -27.64 24.71 -19.07
CA SER A 1 -28.00 23.84 -20.22
C SER A 1 -27.23 22.55 -20.06
N LYS A 2 -27.87 21.38 -20.18
CA LYS A 2 -27.14 20.10 -20.17
C LYS A 2 -26.34 20.00 -21.47
N ILE A 3 -25.02 20.04 -21.37
CA ILE A 3 -24.11 19.85 -22.50
C ILE A 3 -24.26 18.38 -22.93
N ARG A 4 -24.53 18.13 -24.22
CA ARG A 4 -24.54 16.75 -24.72
C ARG A 4 -23.10 16.36 -25.07
N PRO A 5 -22.60 15.21 -24.59
CA PRO A 5 -21.24 14.79 -24.87
C PRO A 5 -20.97 14.68 -26.36
N LEU A 6 -19.81 15.16 -26.80
CA LEU A 6 -19.33 14.87 -28.15
C LEU A 6 -19.02 13.37 -28.23
N GLN A 7 -19.85 12.63 -28.96
CA GLN A 7 -19.66 11.18 -29.14
C GLN A 7 -18.30 10.82 -29.78
N ARG A 8 -17.66 11.75 -30.51
CA ARG A 8 -16.34 11.56 -31.14
C ARG A 8 -15.54 12.86 -31.14
N ARG A 9 -14.22 12.76 -30.91
CA ARG A 9 -13.26 13.89 -31.00
C ARG A 9 -13.34 14.67 -32.32
N THR A 10 -13.75 14.01 -33.40
CA THR A 10 -13.92 14.63 -34.73
C THR A 10 -14.96 15.76 -34.73
N GLY A 11 -15.97 15.72 -33.85
CA GLY A 11 -16.95 16.81 -33.69
C GLY A 11 -16.38 18.07 -33.04
N ALA A 12 -15.22 17.97 -32.36
CA ALA A 12 -14.58 19.13 -31.74
C ALA A 12 -13.88 20.06 -32.74
N LYS A 13 -13.54 19.55 -33.93
CA LYS A 13 -12.98 20.35 -35.03
C LYS A 13 -14.07 21.23 -35.65
N ALA A 14 -15.23 20.66 -35.98
CA ALA A 14 -16.37 21.42 -36.48
C ALA A 14 -16.82 22.52 -35.50
N LEU A 15 -16.75 22.27 -34.19
CA LEU A 15 -17.02 23.29 -33.16
C LEU A 15 -15.93 24.37 -33.08
N ALA A 16 -14.68 24.04 -33.39
CA ALA A 16 -13.59 25.02 -33.44
C ALA A 16 -13.78 25.95 -34.65
N ASP A 17 -14.04 25.36 -35.82
CA ASP A 17 -14.26 26.07 -37.08
C ASP A 17 -15.47 27.01 -36.94
N ALA A 18 -16.59 26.52 -36.40
CA ALA A 18 -17.79 27.35 -36.15
C ALA A 18 -17.58 28.50 -35.16
N LEU A 19 -16.68 28.33 -34.17
CA LEU A 19 -16.31 29.41 -33.24
C LEU A 19 -15.45 30.48 -33.92
N GLU A 20 -14.62 30.08 -34.87
CA GLU A 20 -13.80 31.00 -35.65
C GLU A 20 -14.66 31.80 -36.63
N ASP A 21 -15.60 31.14 -37.31
CA ASP A 21 -16.60 31.80 -38.16
C ASP A 21 -17.46 32.78 -37.36
N ALA A 22 -17.90 32.41 -36.15
CA ALA A 22 -18.67 33.30 -35.28
C ALA A 22 -17.89 34.54 -34.83
N ARG A 23 -16.57 34.42 -34.63
CA ARG A 23 -15.69 35.58 -34.34
C ARG A 23 -15.57 36.51 -35.54
N GLN A 24 -15.53 35.96 -36.75
CA GLN A 24 -15.47 36.74 -38.00
C GLN A 24 -16.81 37.40 -38.33
N ALA A 25 -17.93 36.82 -37.89
CA ALA A 25 -19.28 37.32 -38.09
C ALA A 25 -19.75 38.36 -37.05
N ASP A 26 -18.84 38.89 -36.23
CA ASP A 26 -19.10 39.91 -35.19
C ASP A 26 -20.19 39.51 -34.17
N VAL A 27 -20.26 38.22 -33.85
CA VAL A 27 -21.12 37.70 -32.79
C VAL A 27 -20.64 38.23 -31.43
N SER A 28 -21.56 38.58 -30.53
CA SER A 28 -21.20 39.18 -29.24
C SER A 28 -20.17 38.35 -28.46
N ALA A 29 -19.19 39.03 -27.86
CA ALA A 29 -18.10 38.40 -27.10
C ALA A 29 -18.60 37.47 -25.98
N LYS A 30 -19.75 37.79 -25.37
CA LYS A 30 -20.37 36.95 -24.35
C LYS A 30 -20.79 35.59 -24.91
N LEU A 31 -21.47 35.57 -26.05
CA LEU A 31 -21.90 34.31 -26.69
C LEU A 31 -20.71 33.47 -27.15
N ILE A 32 -19.63 34.13 -27.61
CA ILE A 32 -18.38 33.44 -27.96
C ILE A 32 -17.76 32.80 -26.71
N ALA A 33 -17.72 33.50 -25.57
CA ALA A 33 -17.20 32.95 -24.31
C ALA A 33 -18.03 31.75 -23.81
N ASP A 34 -19.36 31.84 -23.89
CA ASP A 34 -20.26 30.74 -23.55
C ASP A 34 -20.02 29.52 -24.46
N ALA A 35 -19.88 29.75 -25.78
CA ALA A 35 -19.60 28.70 -26.74
C ALA A 35 -18.21 28.05 -26.56
N VAL A 36 -17.18 28.82 -26.17
CA VAL A 36 -15.86 28.29 -25.79
C VAL A 36 -15.97 27.37 -24.58
N THR A 37 -16.73 27.78 -23.56
CA THR A 37 -16.94 26.99 -22.34
C THR A 37 -17.65 25.67 -22.67
N ILE A 38 -18.71 25.72 -23.47
CA ILE A 38 -19.46 24.53 -23.92
C ILE A 38 -18.55 23.57 -24.69
N ARG A 39 -17.73 24.10 -25.62
CA ARG A 39 -16.76 23.28 -26.36
C ARG A 39 -15.74 22.63 -25.44
N GLY A 40 -15.24 23.36 -24.44
CA GLY A 40 -14.31 22.85 -23.44
C GLY A 40 -14.90 21.68 -22.65
N GLY A 41 -16.12 21.83 -22.14
CA GLY A 41 -16.82 20.77 -21.41
C GLY A 41 -17.05 19.52 -22.27
N ALA A 42 -17.55 19.71 -23.49
CA ALA A 42 -17.80 18.59 -24.41
C ALA A 42 -16.53 17.84 -24.83
N LEU A 43 -15.39 18.54 -24.91
CA LEU A 43 -14.08 17.93 -25.13
C LEU A 43 -13.58 17.13 -23.92
N ALA A 44 -13.79 17.64 -22.71
CA ALA A 44 -13.42 16.95 -21.48
C ALA A 44 -14.19 15.63 -21.33
N GLU A 45 -15.51 15.67 -21.53
CA GLU A 45 -16.36 14.46 -21.53
C GLU A 45 -15.95 13.46 -22.60
N CYS A 46 -15.64 13.92 -23.81
CA CYS A 46 -15.20 13.05 -24.89
C CYS A 46 -13.86 12.35 -24.58
N LYS A 47 -12.91 13.07 -23.95
CA LYS A 47 -11.66 12.46 -23.47
C LYS A 47 -11.93 11.45 -22.36
N LEU A 48 -12.76 11.81 -21.39
CA LEU A 48 -13.11 10.94 -20.26
C LEU A 48 -13.73 9.63 -20.75
N ALA A 49 -14.74 9.71 -21.62
CA ALA A 49 -15.36 8.52 -22.23
C ALA A 49 -14.35 7.64 -22.98
N GLY A 50 -13.41 8.26 -23.70
CA GLY A 50 -12.34 7.53 -24.40
C GLY A 50 -11.43 6.77 -23.43
N TYR A 51 -11.01 7.40 -22.33
CA TYR A 51 -10.15 6.74 -21.35
C TYR A 51 -10.90 5.72 -20.49
N ILE A 52 -12.18 5.93 -20.19
CA ILE A 52 -13.03 4.90 -19.59
C ILE A 52 -13.01 3.64 -20.46
N HIS A 53 -13.19 3.79 -21.78
CA HIS A 53 -13.19 2.64 -22.69
C HIS A 53 -11.86 1.88 -22.68
N VAL A 54 -10.73 2.58 -22.69
CA VAL A 54 -9.40 1.97 -22.59
C VAL A 54 -9.24 1.25 -21.25
N CYS A 55 -9.54 1.92 -20.13
CA CYS A 55 -9.37 1.37 -18.79
C CYS A 55 -10.31 0.20 -18.49
N LYS A 56 -11.52 0.16 -19.07
CA LYS A 56 -12.43 -0.99 -18.95
C LYS A 56 -11.90 -2.28 -19.57
N SER A 57 -10.96 -2.19 -20.52
CA SER A 57 -10.35 -3.37 -21.12
C SER A 57 -9.28 -4.02 -20.23
N ILE A 58 -8.91 -3.37 -19.12
CA ILE A 58 -7.97 -3.89 -18.14
C ILE A 58 -8.72 -4.91 -17.28
N ALA A 59 -8.39 -6.18 -17.46
CA ALA A 59 -8.96 -7.26 -16.65
C ALA A 59 -8.37 -7.28 -15.24
N LEU A 60 -7.05 -7.06 -15.13
CA LEU A 60 -6.29 -7.11 -13.89
C LEU A 60 -5.25 -6.00 -13.91
N ALA A 61 -5.42 -4.99 -13.06
CA ALA A 61 -4.53 -3.84 -13.04
C ALA A 61 -3.13 -4.19 -12.51
N SER A 62 -2.12 -3.50 -13.03
CA SER A 62 -0.74 -3.54 -12.55
C SER A 62 -0.05 -2.22 -12.89
N HIS A 63 1.19 -2.03 -12.44
CA HIS A 63 1.99 -0.84 -12.81
C HIS A 63 2.21 -0.64 -14.31
N ALA A 64 2.00 -1.66 -15.15
CA ALA A 64 2.00 -1.48 -16.60
C ALA A 64 0.89 -0.52 -17.07
N ASN A 65 -0.15 -0.33 -16.26
CA ASN A 65 -1.34 0.47 -16.56
C ASN A 65 -1.31 1.89 -15.95
N ASP A 66 -0.27 2.25 -15.19
CA ASP A 66 -0.16 3.56 -14.51
C ASP A 66 -0.33 4.74 -15.47
N GLY A 67 0.19 4.59 -16.70
CA GLY A 67 0.06 5.62 -17.73
C GLY A 67 -1.39 5.88 -18.13
N ASP A 68 -2.18 4.83 -18.27
CA ASP A 68 -3.59 4.93 -18.65
C ASP A 68 -4.45 5.40 -17.47
N MET A 69 -4.14 4.95 -16.25
CA MET A 69 -4.81 5.45 -15.04
C MET A 69 -4.55 6.93 -14.79
N LYS A 70 -3.31 7.42 -14.98
CA LYS A 70 -3.00 8.85 -14.88
C LYS A 70 -3.78 9.68 -15.90
N ARG A 71 -3.94 9.15 -17.12
CA ARG A 71 -4.75 9.79 -18.17
C ARG A 71 -6.23 9.80 -17.81
N LEU A 72 -6.77 8.71 -17.28
CA LEU A 72 -8.14 8.62 -16.79
C LEU A 72 -8.37 9.64 -15.67
N LYS A 73 -7.47 9.71 -14.67
CA LYS A 73 -7.58 10.65 -13.56
C LYS A 73 -7.53 12.10 -14.01
N SER A 74 -6.59 12.45 -14.87
CA SER A 74 -6.51 13.80 -15.43
C SER A 74 -7.77 14.17 -16.23
N ALA A 75 -8.32 13.25 -17.01
CA ALA A 75 -9.55 13.51 -17.75
C ALA A 75 -10.79 13.60 -16.84
N LEU A 76 -10.82 12.85 -15.75
CA LEU A 76 -11.84 12.91 -14.72
C LEU A 76 -11.83 14.27 -14.02
N ASP A 77 -10.65 14.75 -13.63
CA ASP A 77 -10.48 16.05 -12.99
C ASP A 77 -10.88 17.20 -13.93
N ASP A 78 -10.48 17.13 -15.21
CA ASP A 78 -10.89 18.08 -16.25
C ASP A 78 -12.43 18.10 -16.43
N ALA A 79 -13.06 16.92 -16.49
CA ALA A 79 -14.51 16.81 -16.66
C ALA A 79 -15.28 17.34 -15.44
N ASN A 80 -14.79 17.04 -14.22
CA ASN A 80 -15.36 17.56 -12.98
C ASN A 80 -15.28 19.09 -12.91
N ALA A 81 -14.12 19.66 -13.23
CA ALA A 81 -13.92 21.11 -13.20
C ALA A 81 -14.84 21.86 -14.18
N MET A 82 -15.22 21.21 -15.29
CA MET A 82 -16.09 21.78 -16.32
C MET A 82 -17.58 21.47 -16.11
N GLY A 83 -17.95 20.79 -15.01
CA GLY A 83 -19.33 20.40 -14.74
C GLY A 83 -19.87 19.37 -15.75
N GLY A 84 -19.02 18.42 -16.14
CA GLY A 84 -19.37 17.35 -17.07
C GLY A 84 -20.46 16.42 -16.54
N ASP A 85 -20.98 15.58 -17.41
CA ASP A 85 -22.04 14.62 -17.08
C ASP A 85 -21.70 13.76 -15.86
N GLN A 86 -22.55 13.84 -14.82
CA GLN A 86 -22.31 13.18 -13.54
C GLN A 86 -22.25 11.65 -13.67
N GLY A 87 -23.05 11.05 -14.56
CA GLY A 87 -23.02 9.61 -14.76
C GLY A 87 -21.68 9.13 -15.32
N LEU A 88 -21.10 9.90 -16.24
CA LEU A 88 -19.78 9.62 -16.80
C LEU A 88 -18.66 9.82 -15.76
N VAL A 89 -18.76 10.86 -14.94
CA VAL A 89 -17.83 11.14 -13.83
C VAL A 89 -17.87 10.01 -12.80
N ASP A 90 -19.06 9.60 -12.36
CA ASP A 90 -19.24 8.54 -11.37
C ASP A 90 -18.69 7.20 -11.89
N GLU A 91 -18.96 6.89 -13.16
CA GLU A 91 -18.42 5.70 -13.81
C GLU A 91 -16.89 5.71 -13.87
N ALA A 92 -16.28 6.83 -14.29
CA ALA A 92 -14.83 6.96 -14.32
C ALA A 92 -14.21 6.90 -12.91
N GLN A 93 -14.85 7.50 -11.92
CA GLN A 93 -14.38 7.47 -10.53
C GLN A 93 -14.42 6.04 -9.97
N ALA A 94 -15.52 5.32 -10.19
CA ALA A 94 -15.65 3.92 -9.78
C ALA A 94 -14.58 3.05 -10.45
N LEU A 95 -14.37 3.22 -11.77
CA LEU A 95 -13.36 2.49 -12.51
C LEU A 95 -11.94 2.81 -12.03
N TYR A 96 -11.64 4.09 -11.75
CA TYR A 96 -10.35 4.48 -11.21
C TYR A 96 -10.10 3.86 -9.83
N THR A 97 -11.08 3.95 -8.92
CA THR A 97 -11.00 3.36 -7.58
C THR A 97 -10.79 1.85 -7.63
N LYS A 98 -11.49 1.16 -8.55
CA LYS A 98 -11.29 -0.27 -8.80
C LYS A 98 -9.84 -0.58 -9.15
N LEU A 99 -9.31 0.06 -10.19
CA LEU A 99 -7.98 -0.24 -10.72
C LEU A 99 -6.87 0.13 -9.72
N ASP A 100 -7.05 1.22 -8.97
CA ASP A 100 -6.13 1.66 -7.92
C ASP A 100 -6.07 0.68 -6.75
N CYS A 101 -7.23 0.16 -6.34
CA CYS A 101 -7.31 -0.90 -5.34
C CYS A 101 -6.63 -2.19 -5.82
N GLU A 102 -6.83 -2.58 -7.09
CA GLU A 102 -6.21 -3.76 -7.67
C GLU A 102 -4.67 -3.68 -7.73
N ILE A 103 -4.11 -2.50 -8.00
CA ILE A 103 -2.66 -2.27 -7.94
C ILE A 103 -2.18 -2.32 -6.49
N SER A 104 -2.90 -1.67 -5.58
CA SER A 104 -2.56 -1.69 -4.15
C SER A 104 -2.53 -3.11 -3.59
N LEU A 105 -3.50 -3.96 -3.95
CA LEU A 105 -3.50 -5.39 -3.59
C LEU A 105 -2.24 -6.09 -4.09
N LEU A 106 -1.86 -5.87 -5.35
CA LEU A 106 -0.66 -6.47 -5.94
C LEU A 106 0.62 -6.08 -5.17
N ASP A 107 0.73 -4.80 -4.79
CA ASP A 107 1.90 -4.27 -4.10
C ASP A 107 2.02 -4.82 -2.69
N TYR A 108 0.93 -4.84 -1.92
CA TYR A 108 0.95 -5.36 -0.56
C TYR A 108 1.10 -6.88 -0.49
N VAL A 109 0.57 -7.62 -1.46
CA VAL A 109 0.84 -9.07 -1.60
C VAL A 109 2.35 -9.31 -1.81
N ARG A 110 2.98 -8.56 -2.72
CA ARG A 110 4.42 -8.68 -3.00
C ARG A 110 5.28 -8.29 -1.80
N SER A 111 4.97 -7.16 -1.19
CA SER A 111 5.69 -6.63 -0.02
C SER A 111 5.58 -7.58 1.17
N SER A 112 4.38 -8.07 1.48
CA SER A 112 4.15 -9.06 2.55
C SER A 112 4.93 -10.35 2.31
N THR A 113 4.94 -10.85 1.07
CA THR A 113 5.71 -12.06 0.70
C THR A 113 7.21 -11.87 0.89
N GLN A 114 7.74 -10.70 0.51
CA GLN A 114 9.15 -10.37 0.70
C GLN A 114 9.52 -10.22 2.18
N ALA A 115 8.69 -9.51 2.95
CA ALA A 115 8.87 -9.35 4.39
C ALA A 115 8.85 -10.70 5.12
N HIS A 116 7.92 -11.58 4.75
CA HIS A 116 7.84 -12.93 5.28
C HIS A 116 9.11 -13.75 4.98
N SER A 117 9.58 -13.73 3.72
CA SER A 117 10.80 -14.43 3.32
C SER A 117 12.04 -13.95 4.10
N HIS A 118 12.11 -12.65 4.36
CA HIS A 118 13.18 -12.06 5.18
C HIS A 118 13.09 -12.49 6.65
N ALA A 119 11.88 -12.46 7.23
CA ALA A 119 11.65 -12.90 8.61
C ALA A 119 12.00 -14.39 8.79
N LEU A 120 11.55 -15.26 7.88
CA LEU A 120 11.89 -16.68 7.85
C LEU A 120 13.41 -16.89 7.87
N LYS A 121 14.12 -16.18 7.00
CA LYS A 121 15.58 -16.31 6.91
C LYS A 121 16.26 -15.90 8.22
N LEU A 122 15.88 -14.77 8.82
CA LEU A 122 16.49 -14.31 10.07
C LEU A 122 16.19 -15.23 11.27
N ILE A 123 15.01 -15.84 11.29
CA ILE A 123 14.65 -16.83 12.30
C ILE A 123 15.49 -18.10 12.10
N GLN A 124 15.60 -18.59 10.86
CA GLN A 124 16.41 -19.78 10.55
C GLN A 124 17.90 -19.56 10.84
N ASP A 125 18.47 -18.44 10.39
CA ASP A 125 19.89 -18.11 10.62
C ASP A 125 20.21 -18.09 12.13
N LEU A 126 19.27 -17.63 12.97
CA LEU A 126 19.42 -17.63 14.42
C LEU A 126 19.18 -19.01 15.04
N LEU A 127 18.22 -19.78 14.55
CA LEU A 127 18.04 -21.17 14.98
C LEU A 127 19.33 -21.95 14.74
N ASP A 128 19.91 -21.84 13.56
CA ASP A 128 21.17 -22.50 13.20
C ASP A 128 22.32 -22.03 14.10
N ALA A 129 22.40 -20.73 14.40
CA ALA A 129 23.39 -20.18 15.32
C ALA A 129 23.22 -20.70 16.76
N THR A 130 21.97 -20.80 17.26
CA THR A 130 21.68 -21.24 18.63
C THR A 130 21.84 -22.74 18.84
N LEU A 131 21.71 -23.53 17.76
CA LEU A 131 21.97 -24.97 17.76
C LEU A 131 23.46 -25.31 17.58
N ALA A 132 24.32 -24.32 17.29
CA ALA A 132 25.76 -24.53 17.20
C ALA A 132 26.35 -24.92 18.56
N GLU A 133 27.25 -25.91 18.59
CA GLU A 133 27.83 -26.46 19.82
C GLU A 133 28.63 -25.42 20.64
N ASP A 134 29.10 -24.36 20.00
CA ASP A 134 29.88 -23.27 20.57
C ASP A 134 29.06 -22.02 20.88
N TYR A 135 27.73 -22.07 20.74
CA TYR A 135 26.88 -20.92 21.00
C TYR A 135 26.91 -20.50 22.47
N GLU A 136 27.49 -19.33 22.73
CA GLU A 136 27.42 -18.68 24.03
C GLU A 136 26.46 -17.49 23.99
N PHE A 137 25.36 -17.57 24.77
CA PHE A 137 24.49 -16.42 24.97
C PHE A 137 25.31 -15.20 25.43
N PRO A 138 25.21 -14.05 24.73
CA PRO A 138 25.94 -12.84 25.08
C PRO A 138 25.58 -12.42 26.51
N MET A 139 26.61 -12.16 27.31
CA MET A 139 26.44 -11.74 28.71
C MET A 139 26.14 -10.25 28.86
N GLU A 140 26.53 -9.43 27.88
CA GLU A 140 26.27 -7.99 27.90
C GLU A 140 24.82 -7.71 27.51
N ARG A 141 24.11 -7.00 28.39
CA ARG A 141 22.75 -6.55 28.12
C ARG A 141 22.84 -5.37 27.14
N PRO A 142 22.08 -5.39 26.04
CA PRO A 142 21.88 -4.18 25.24
C PRO A 142 21.39 -3.04 26.15
N GLU A 143 21.83 -1.82 25.89
CA GLU A 143 21.37 -0.66 26.65
C GLU A 143 19.85 -0.49 26.48
N PRO A 144 19.09 -0.36 27.58
CA PRO A 144 17.65 -0.13 27.50
C PRO A 144 17.34 1.16 26.75
N ILE A 145 16.28 1.14 25.95
CA ILE A 145 15.77 2.29 25.21
C ILE A 145 14.45 2.79 25.83
N PRO A 146 14.08 4.06 25.63
CA PRO A 146 12.77 4.56 26.05
C PRO A 146 11.66 3.86 25.24
N GLY A 147 10.74 3.23 25.93
CA GLY A 147 9.53 2.64 25.37
C GLY A 147 8.43 3.68 25.13
N PRO A 148 7.27 3.25 24.58
CA PRO A 148 6.15 4.13 24.24
C PRO A 148 5.61 4.93 25.44
N ASP A 149 5.63 4.32 26.62
CA ASP A 149 5.14 4.90 27.88
C ASP A 149 6.25 5.58 28.71
N GLY A 150 7.44 5.76 28.12
CA GLY A 150 8.62 6.32 28.80
C GLY A 150 9.35 5.33 29.72
N GLU A 151 8.86 4.09 29.86
CA GLU A 151 9.55 3.02 30.57
C GLU A 151 10.78 2.53 29.79
N LEU A 152 11.86 2.19 30.49
CA LEU A 152 13.07 1.65 29.86
C LEU A 152 12.88 0.16 29.56
N VAL A 153 12.86 -0.18 28.27
CA VAL A 153 12.70 -1.56 27.77
C VAL A 153 13.95 -2.03 27.03
N PRO A 154 14.21 -3.34 26.96
CA PRO A 154 15.24 -3.86 26.06
C PRO A 154 14.93 -3.43 24.61
N PRO A 155 15.95 -3.10 23.80
CA PRO A 155 15.74 -2.87 22.38
C PRO A 155 15.24 -4.17 21.71
N PRO A 156 14.43 -4.04 20.65
CA PRO A 156 13.94 -5.20 19.92
C PRO A 156 15.11 -6.00 19.34
N THR A 157 14.94 -7.32 19.28
CA THR A 157 15.88 -8.19 18.56
C THR A 157 15.71 -7.98 17.05
N LYS A 158 16.70 -8.39 16.26
CA LYS A 158 16.58 -8.35 14.79
C LYS A 158 15.39 -9.17 14.27
N GLN A 159 15.04 -10.25 14.97
CA GLN A 159 13.86 -11.06 14.70
C GLN A 159 12.58 -10.27 14.97
N GLN A 160 12.50 -9.62 16.13
CA GLN A 160 11.35 -8.76 16.47
C GLN A 160 11.21 -7.60 15.47
N GLU A 161 12.30 -6.97 15.04
CA GLU A 161 12.27 -5.94 14.00
C GLU A 161 11.71 -6.48 12.66
N ALA A 162 12.14 -7.67 12.25
CA ALA A 162 11.64 -8.30 11.03
C ALA A 162 10.17 -8.73 11.13
N LEU A 163 9.75 -9.26 12.28
CA LEU A 163 8.36 -9.61 12.55
C LEU A 163 7.46 -8.37 12.65
N ASN A 164 7.95 -7.28 13.23
CA ASN A 164 7.25 -5.99 13.24
C ASN A 164 7.07 -5.43 11.82
N ALA A 165 8.09 -5.56 10.97
CA ALA A 165 7.99 -5.17 9.56
C ALA A 165 6.96 -6.03 8.81
N LEU A 166 6.95 -7.36 9.03
CA LEU A 166 5.92 -8.25 8.49
C LEU A 166 4.52 -7.84 8.97
N LYS A 167 4.35 -7.55 10.26
CA LYS A 167 3.07 -7.12 10.83
C LYS A 167 2.54 -5.84 10.19
N ALA A 168 3.41 -4.85 9.97
CA ALA A 168 3.04 -3.61 9.32
C ALA A 168 2.54 -3.82 7.88
N GLU A 169 3.14 -4.76 7.14
CA GLU A 169 2.68 -5.09 5.78
C GLU A 169 1.38 -5.90 5.79
N LEU A 170 1.20 -6.80 6.76
CA LEU A 170 -0.06 -7.52 6.95
C LEU A 170 -1.21 -6.59 7.29
N ASP A 171 -1.00 -5.59 8.15
CA ASP A 171 -2.02 -4.61 8.49
C ASP A 171 -2.49 -3.82 7.28
N LYS A 172 -1.55 -3.36 6.43
CA LYS A 172 -1.90 -2.69 5.18
C LYS A 172 -2.62 -3.63 4.21
N LEU A 173 -2.17 -4.89 4.11
CA LEU A 173 -2.84 -5.89 3.28
C LEU A 173 -4.28 -6.12 3.76
N ALA A 174 -4.51 -6.22 5.07
CA ALA A 174 -5.83 -6.36 5.66
C ALA A 174 -6.75 -5.18 5.33
N GLU A 175 -6.24 -3.95 5.44
CA GLU A 175 -6.98 -2.73 5.12
C GLU A 175 -7.42 -2.70 3.66
N VAL A 176 -6.51 -2.98 2.73
CA VAL A 176 -6.82 -2.95 1.28
C VAL A 176 -7.77 -4.08 0.91
N VAL A 177 -7.57 -5.28 1.47
CA VAL A 177 -8.45 -6.42 1.24
C VAL A 177 -9.88 -6.16 1.75
N ALA A 178 -10.02 -5.48 2.90
CA ALA A 178 -11.33 -5.08 3.41
C ALA A 178 -12.03 -4.04 2.51
N ALA A 179 -11.27 -3.16 1.86
CA ALA A 179 -11.80 -2.15 0.93
C ALA A 179 -12.11 -2.69 -0.47
N ALA A 180 -11.49 -3.80 -0.87
CA ALA A 180 -11.55 -4.35 -2.23
C ALA A 180 -12.96 -4.63 -2.76
N PRO A 181 -13.90 -5.23 -1.99
CA PRO A 181 -15.27 -5.46 -2.46
C PRO A 181 -16.01 -4.17 -2.78
N ALA A 182 -15.83 -3.13 -1.96
CA ALA A 182 -16.47 -1.83 -2.15
C ALA A 182 -15.86 -1.07 -3.34
N ALA A 183 -14.57 -1.26 -3.61
CA ALA A 183 -13.90 -0.73 -4.79
C ALA A 183 -14.29 -1.47 -6.09
N GLY A 184 -14.94 -2.64 -6.01
CA GLY A 184 -15.26 -3.46 -7.17
C GLY A 184 -14.04 -4.15 -7.78
N ALA A 185 -12.99 -4.35 -6.97
CA ALA A 185 -11.78 -5.06 -7.37
C ALA A 185 -12.09 -6.52 -7.75
N ASP A 186 -11.21 -7.11 -8.56
CA ASP A 186 -11.32 -8.51 -8.95
C ASP A 186 -11.45 -9.47 -7.76
N GLU A 187 -12.45 -10.37 -7.85
CA GLU A 187 -12.82 -11.28 -6.76
C GLU A 187 -11.74 -12.32 -6.51
N GLU A 188 -11.19 -12.93 -7.57
CA GLU A 188 -10.15 -13.96 -7.46
C GLU A 188 -8.90 -13.38 -6.81
N ARG A 189 -8.47 -12.20 -7.25
CA ARG A 189 -7.34 -11.48 -6.61
C ARG A 189 -7.61 -11.15 -5.15
N THR A 190 -8.84 -10.77 -4.80
CA THR A 190 -9.21 -10.45 -3.42
C THR A 190 -9.21 -11.70 -2.53
N VAL A 191 -9.66 -12.84 -3.05
CA VAL A 191 -9.63 -14.13 -2.33
C VAL A 191 -8.20 -14.60 -2.12
N ASP A 192 -7.34 -14.51 -3.14
CA ASP A 192 -5.93 -14.88 -3.02
C ASP A 192 -5.19 -14.00 -2.00
N ALA A 193 -5.45 -12.69 -2.02
CA ALA A 193 -4.88 -11.76 -1.06
C ALA A 193 -5.36 -12.04 0.39
N ASN A 194 -6.65 -12.36 0.58
CA ASN A 194 -7.20 -12.78 1.86
C ASN A 194 -6.52 -14.06 2.39
N ARG A 195 -6.38 -15.06 1.52
CA ARG A 195 -5.73 -16.32 1.88
C ARG A 195 -4.29 -16.08 2.31
N LEU A 196 -3.52 -15.32 1.54
CA LEU A 196 -2.15 -14.99 1.88
C LEU A 196 -2.07 -14.23 3.21
N HIS A 197 -2.96 -13.25 3.43
CA HIS A 197 -3.01 -12.52 4.69
C HIS A 197 -3.24 -13.46 5.88
N ALA A 198 -4.18 -14.40 5.77
CA ALA A 198 -4.46 -15.38 6.82
C ALA A 198 -3.24 -16.29 7.09
N GLU A 199 -2.66 -16.88 6.05
CA GLU A 199 -1.49 -17.77 6.17
C GLU A 199 -0.30 -17.05 6.83
N LEU A 200 -0.01 -15.82 6.42
CA LEU A 200 1.09 -15.03 6.97
C LEU A 200 0.81 -14.51 8.37
N SER A 201 -0.46 -14.23 8.71
CA SER A 201 -0.89 -13.84 10.05
C SER A 201 -0.73 -14.99 11.05
N ASP A 202 -1.09 -16.21 10.64
CA ASP A 202 -0.89 -17.42 11.45
C ASP A 202 0.60 -17.63 11.70
N TYR A 203 1.43 -17.56 10.65
CA TYR A 203 2.88 -17.62 10.77
C TYR A 203 3.44 -16.55 11.72
N TYR A 204 3.03 -15.29 11.55
CA TYR A 204 3.48 -14.19 12.40
C TYR A 204 3.18 -14.48 13.88
N THR A 205 1.98 -14.97 14.17
CA THR A 205 1.54 -15.26 15.54
C THR A 205 2.38 -16.37 16.17
N GLU A 206 2.63 -17.45 15.43
CA GLU A 206 3.48 -18.55 15.88
C GLU A 206 4.93 -18.10 16.08
N ALA A 207 5.50 -17.41 15.08
CA ALA A 207 6.88 -16.94 15.11
C ALA A 207 7.13 -15.92 16.23
N TRP A 208 6.17 -15.04 16.50
CA TRP A 208 6.25 -14.09 17.60
C TRP A 208 6.24 -14.81 18.96
N GLY A 209 5.35 -15.78 19.15
CA GLY A 209 5.32 -16.59 20.37
C GLY A 209 6.63 -17.33 20.62
N LEU A 210 7.21 -17.94 19.59
CA LEU A 210 8.52 -18.61 19.68
C LEU A 210 9.65 -17.63 20.06
N GLU A 211 9.63 -16.41 19.51
CA GLU A 211 10.63 -15.39 19.84
C GLU A 211 10.49 -14.90 21.29
N GLU A 212 9.27 -14.74 21.81
CA GLU A 212 9.01 -14.42 23.21
C GLU A 212 9.54 -15.52 24.14
N GLU A 213 9.22 -16.79 23.85
CA GLU A 213 9.74 -17.94 24.61
C GLU A 213 11.27 -17.99 24.60
N ARG A 214 11.89 -17.69 23.46
CA ARG A 214 13.34 -17.61 23.33
C ARG A 214 13.91 -16.53 24.24
N ILE A 215 13.44 -15.29 24.13
CA ILE A 215 13.90 -14.15 24.94
C ILE A 215 13.80 -14.46 26.44
N GLU A 216 12.70 -15.08 26.88
CA GLU A 216 12.54 -15.52 28.26
C GLU A 216 13.60 -16.54 28.69
N ALA A 217 13.90 -17.52 27.82
CA ALA A 217 14.93 -18.53 28.09
C ALA A 217 16.33 -17.90 28.20
N GLU A 218 16.67 -16.97 27.30
CA GLU A 218 17.94 -16.24 27.33
C GLU A 218 18.09 -15.44 28.63
N GLU A 219 17.02 -14.74 29.04
CA GLU A 219 16.97 -13.97 30.29
C GLU A 219 17.17 -14.87 31.51
N LYS A 220 16.46 -16.00 31.57
CA LYS A 220 16.57 -16.99 32.67
C LYS A 220 17.99 -17.52 32.79
N ASP A 221 18.65 -17.83 31.69
CA ASP A 221 20.01 -18.36 31.69
C ASP A 221 21.07 -17.31 32.01
N ARG A 222 20.89 -16.07 31.53
CA ARG A 222 21.74 -14.94 31.92
C ARG A 222 21.71 -14.70 33.42
N VAL A 223 20.52 -14.65 34.03
CA VAL A 223 20.36 -14.50 35.49
C VAL A 223 21.06 -15.62 36.26
N LYS A 224 21.01 -16.87 35.77
CA LYS A 224 21.76 -17.99 36.39
C LYS A 224 23.27 -17.78 36.29
N ARG A 225 23.79 -17.37 35.13
CA ARG A 225 25.24 -17.11 34.91
C ARG A 225 25.74 -15.96 35.78
N GLU A 226 25.02 -14.85 35.87
CA GLU A 226 25.35 -13.74 36.76
C GLU A 226 25.43 -14.16 38.23
N LYS A 227 24.44 -14.93 38.71
CA LYS A 227 24.43 -15.45 40.09
C LYS A 227 25.65 -16.34 40.35
N LYS A 228 26.06 -17.17 39.37
CA LYS A 228 27.28 -18.00 39.45
C LYS A 228 28.54 -17.12 39.51
N LEU A 229 28.65 -16.07 38.68
CA LEU A 229 29.79 -15.15 38.67
C LEU A 229 29.93 -14.38 39.99
N LYS A 230 28.82 -13.81 40.50
CA LYS A 230 28.77 -13.10 41.79
C LYS A 230 29.20 -14.02 42.95
N LYS A 231 28.77 -15.29 42.94
CA LYS A 231 29.22 -16.31 43.92
C LYS A 231 30.71 -16.63 43.80
N LYS A 232 31.26 -16.80 42.59
CA LYS A 232 32.70 -17.03 42.38
C LYS A 232 33.54 -15.84 42.90
N ASN A 233 33.16 -14.61 42.56
CA ASN A 233 33.85 -13.40 43.00
C ASN A 233 33.82 -13.21 44.52
N LYS A 234 32.70 -13.54 45.18
CA LYS A 234 32.60 -13.51 46.65
C LYS A 234 33.47 -14.56 47.34
N LYS A 235 33.65 -15.75 46.74
CA LYS A 235 34.57 -16.79 47.25
C LYS A 235 36.04 -16.42 47.02
N GLY A 236 36.37 -15.77 45.91
CA GLY A 236 37.74 -15.28 45.64
C GLY A 236 38.18 -14.18 46.60
N LYS A 237 37.29 -13.26 46.97
CA LYS A 237 37.56 -12.20 47.96
C LYS A 237 37.73 -12.71 49.40
N LYS A 238 37.16 -13.87 49.77
CA LYS A 238 37.32 -14.47 51.11
C LYS A 238 38.60 -15.30 51.28
N LYS A 239 39.35 -15.55 50.21
CA LYS A 239 40.59 -16.33 50.20
C LYS A 239 41.86 -15.46 50.04
N LYS A 240 41.69 -14.14 49.98
CA LYS A 240 42.76 -13.14 50.10
C LYS A 240 42.66 -12.52 51.48
#